data_AF-A0ABC8U078-F1
#
_entry.id   AF-A0ABC8U078-F1
#
_cell.length_a   1.000
_cell.length_b   1.000
_cell.length_c   1.000
_cell.angle_alpha   90.00
_cell.angle_beta   90.00
_cell.angle_gamma   90.00
#
_symmetry.space_group_name_H-M   'P 1'
#
loop_
_entity.id
_entity.type
_entity.pdbx_description
1 polymer ?
#
loop_
_entity_poly.entity_id
_entity_poly.type
_entity_poly.pdbx_seq_one_letter_code
_entity_poly.pdbx_strand_id
1 'polypeptide(L)'
;MVKVSYILGANIVGIVGFLPSNTYFLFRCVRLSRFENDRTISFIPPDGSFDLMTYRLSTQVKPLIWVEAQVERHSRSRMEIMVKARSQFKERSTATNVEIELPVPSDATNPNVRTSMGSAAYAPENDALRWKIKSFPGGKEYMLRAEFTFPSVTAEEAIPERKAPVRVKFEIPYFTVSGIQVRYLKIIEKSGYQSLPWVRYITMAGEYELRLM
;
A
#
# COMPACT_ATOMS: atom_id res chain seq x y z
N MET A 1 -0.95 -0.97 -7.54
CA MET A 1 -0.12 -1.25 -8.73
C MET A 1 1.05 -2.10 -8.26
N VAL A 2 1.26 -3.30 -8.81
CA VAL A 2 2.43 -4.11 -8.41
C VAL A 2 3.53 -3.83 -9.43
N LYS A 3 4.57 -3.11 -9.01
CA LYS A 3 5.72 -2.77 -9.84
C LYS A 3 6.75 -3.87 -9.71
N VAL A 4 7.10 -4.52 -10.82
CA VAL A 4 8.21 -5.48 -10.86
C VAL A 4 9.42 -4.75 -11.43
N SER A 5 10.18 -4.10 -10.56
CA SER A 5 11.40 -3.38 -10.93
C SER A 5 12.57 -4.34 -11.03
N TYR A 6 13.30 -4.31 -12.15
CA TYR A 6 14.55 -5.05 -12.32
C TYR A 6 15.70 -4.07 -12.53
N ILE A 7 16.86 -4.41 -11.95
CA ILE A 7 18.15 -3.77 -12.19
C ILE A 7 19.08 -4.91 -12.59
N LEU A 8 19.62 -4.94 -13.81
CA LEU A 8 20.84 -5.70 -14.17
C LEU A 8 21.22 -5.49 -15.66
N GLY A 9 22.50 -5.19 -15.91
CA GLY A 9 23.10 -5.02 -17.24
C GLY A 9 23.62 -6.32 -17.86
N ALA A 10 22.74 -7.30 -18.13
CA ALA A 10 23.09 -8.54 -18.84
C ALA A 10 21.88 -9.14 -19.56
N ASN A 11 22.09 -9.87 -20.65
CA ASN A 11 21.03 -10.42 -21.51
C ASN A 11 20.17 -11.49 -20.80
N ILE A 12 18.94 -11.14 -20.37
CA ILE A 12 18.01 -12.03 -19.66
C ILE A 12 17.07 -12.75 -20.65
N VAL A 13 17.15 -14.07 -20.73
CA VAL A 13 16.30 -14.91 -21.61
C VAL A 13 15.38 -15.78 -20.76
N GLY A 14 14.32 -15.18 -20.23
CA GLY A 14 13.17 -15.92 -19.69
C GLY A 14 12.81 -15.56 -18.25
N ILE A 15 11.64 -14.93 -18.09
CA ILE A 15 10.85 -14.98 -16.86
C ILE A 15 9.65 -15.86 -17.16
N VAL A 16 9.48 -16.94 -16.39
CA VAL A 16 8.20 -17.67 -16.33
C VAL A 16 7.58 -17.44 -14.97
N GLY A 17 6.39 -16.87 -14.98
CA GLY A 17 5.56 -16.73 -13.80
C GLY A 17 4.12 -17.08 -14.15
N PHE A 18 3.35 -17.49 -13.13
CA PHE A 18 1.91 -17.57 -13.28
C PHE A 18 1.37 -16.15 -13.36
N LEU A 19 0.80 -15.77 -14.50
CA LEU A 19 0.30 -14.43 -14.73
C LEU A 19 -1.24 -14.45 -14.63
N PRO A 20 -1.85 -13.76 -13.64
CA PRO A 20 -3.29 -13.89 -13.37
C PRO A 20 -4.21 -12.91 -14.14
N SER A 21 -3.70 -12.09 -15.06
CA SER A 21 -4.44 -10.99 -15.69
C SER A 21 -4.78 -11.28 -17.16
N ASN A 22 -5.82 -10.62 -17.70
CA ASN A 22 -6.10 -10.64 -19.13
C ASN A 22 -5.43 -9.49 -19.89
N THR A 23 -4.80 -8.54 -19.20
CA THR A 23 -4.21 -7.34 -19.83
C THR A 23 -2.81 -7.07 -19.28
N TYR A 24 -1.82 -7.15 -20.17
CA TYR A 24 -0.41 -6.89 -19.90
C TYR A 24 0.11 -5.82 -20.84
N PHE A 25 0.91 -4.90 -20.31
CA PHE A 25 1.72 -3.99 -21.09
C PHE A 25 3.17 -4.44 -20.95
N LEU A 26 3.73 -4.99 -22.02
CA LEU A 26 5.11 -5.47 -22.08
C LEU A 26 6.00 -4.39 -22.69
N PHE A 27 7.21 -4.24 -22.17
CA PHE A 27 8.18 -3.33 -22.76
C PHE A 27 8.60 -3.79 -24.16
N ARG A 28 8.98 -2.85 -25.04
CA ARG A 28 9.28 -3.11 -26.45
C ARG A 28 10.41 -4.14 -26.68
N CYS A 29 11.28 -4.34 -25.68
CA CYS A 29 12.36 -5.33 -25.74
C CYS A 29 11.87 -6.79 -25.63
N VAL A 30 10.59 -7.03 -25.33
CA VAL A 30 10.02 -8.37 -25.13
C VAL A 30 9.62 -9.00 -26.47
N ARG A 31 10.01 -10.26 -26.66
CA ARG A 31 9.63 -11.08 -27.81
C ARG A 31 8.22 -11.67 -27.60
N LEU A 32 7.22 -11.04 -28.21
CA LEU A 32 5.80 -11.42 -28.09
C LEU A 32 5.52 -12.87 -28.49
N SER A 33 6.19 -13.38 -29.53
CA SER A 33 5.97 -14.74 -30.04
C SER A 33 6.26 -15.84 -29.02
N ARG A 34 7.24 -15.65 -28.12
CA ARG A 34 7.48 -16.60 -27.01
C ARG A 34 6.37 -16.50 -25.98
N PHE A 35 6.02 -15.27 -25.59
CA PHE A 35 5.01 -15.01 -24.58
C PHE A 35 3.63 -15.60 -24.92
N GLU A 36 3.21 -15.54 -26.18
CA GLU A 36 1.92 -16.09 -26.62
C GLU A 36 1.87 -17.63 -26.57
N ASN A 37 3.00 -18.30 -26.85
CA ASN A 37 3.06 -19.76 -26.94
C ASN A 37 3.14 -20.45 -25.57
N ASP A 38 4.09 -20.05 -24.73
CA ASP A 38 4.40 -20.76 -23.48
C ASP A 38 4.39 -19.84 -22.24
N ARG A 39 3.92 -18.59 -22.39
CA ARG A 39 3.95 -17.55 -21.36
C ARG A 39 5.36 -17.19 -20.87
N THR A 40 6.41 -17.50 -21.65
CA THR A 40 7.79 -17.10 -21.35
C THR A 40 8.07 -15.68 -21.83
N ILE A 41 8.51 -14.82 -20.91
CA ILE A 41 8.97 -13.46 -21.25
C ILE A 41 10.47 -13.51 -21.60
N SER A 42 10.79 -13.39 -22.89
CA SER A 42 12.17 -13.31 -23.39
C SER A 42 12.47 -11.90 -23.87
N PHE A 43 13.60 -11.31 -23.47
CA PHE A 43 13.97 -9.95 -23.85
C PHE A 43 15.49 -9.74 -23.90
N ILE A 44 15.89 -8.57 -24.38
CA ILE A 44 17.26 -8.05 -24.22
C ILE A 44 17.11 -6.76 -23.40
N PRO A 45 17.56 -6.70 -22.14
CA PRO A 45 17.36 -5.54 -21.31
C PRO A 45 18.14 -4.34 -21.86
N PRO A 46 17.55 -3.14 -21.82
CA PRO A 46 18.30 -1.90 -21.90
C PRO A 46 19.28 -1.78 -20.72
N ASP A 47 20.32 -0.97 -20.87
CA ASP A 47 21.24 -0.67 -19.78
C ASP A 47 20.54 0.08 -18.64
N GLY A 48 20.82 -0.32 -17.40
CA GLY A 48 20.27 0.29 -16.20
C GLY A 48 18.95 -0.33 -15.71
N SER A 49 18.14 0.47 -15.01
CA SER A 49 16.86 0.05 -14.45
C SER A 49 15.72 0.36 -15.41
N PHE A 50 14.84 -0.60 -15.68
CA PHE A 50 13.67 -0.38 -16.52
C PHE A 50 12.47 -1.21 -16.05
N ASP A 51 11.27 -0.77 -16.45
CA ASP A 51 10.02 -1.47 -16.17
C ASP A 51 9.74 -2.48 -17.29
N LEU A 52 9.94 -3.77 -16.99
CA LEU A 52 9.79 -4.84 -17.98
C LEU A 52 8.33 -5.10 -18.39
N MET A 53 7.41 -5.05 -17.41
CA MET A 53 6.00 -5.35 -17.60
C MET A 53 5.15 -4.61 -16.58
N THR A 54 4.01 -4.08 -17.02
CA THR A 54 2.93 -3.60 -16.16
C THR A 54 1.70 -4.47 -16.36
N TYR A 55 1.05 -4.84 -15.26
CA TYR A 55 -0.19 -5.62 -15.30
C TYR A 55 -1.20 -5.05 -14.29
N ARG A 56 -2.49 -5.25 -14.59
CA ARG A 56 -3.59 -4.87 -13.70
C ARG A 56 -4.43 -6.10 -13.40
N LEU A 57 -4.74 -6.34 -12.12
CA LEU A 57 -5.78 -7.28 -11.75
C LEU A 57 -7.09 -6.53 -11.51
N SER A 58 -8.17 -7.11 -12.00
CA SER A 58 -9.53 -6.62 -11.75
C SER A 58 -10.24 -7.42 -10.65
N THR A 59 -9.55 -8.37 -10.01
CA THR A 59 -10.10 -9.17 -8.92
C THR A 59 -10.36 -8.30 -7.69
N GLN A 60 -11.55 -8.43 -7.12
CA GLN A 60 -11.87 -7.81 -5.83
C GLN A 60 -11.04 -8.47 -4.74
N VAL A 61 -10.08 -7.72 -4.20
CA VAL A 61 -9.21 -8.18 -3.12
C VAL A 61 -9.68 -7.61 -1.79
N LYS A 62 -9.59 -8.42 -0.74
CA LYS A 62 -9.85 -7.96 0.62
C LYS A 62 -8.82 -6.86 0.98
N PRO A 63 -9.22 -5.77 1.64
CA PRO A 63 -8.30 -4.71 2.03
C PRO A 63 -7.22 -5.24 2.98
N LEU A 64 -5.94 -5.04 2.62
CA LEU A 64 -4.80 -5.53 3.41
C LEU A 64 -4.67 -4.90 4.80
N ILE A 65 -4.99 -3.62 4.94
CA ILE A 65 -5.07 -2.92 6.22
C ILE A 65 -6.46 -2.29 6.29
N TRP A 66 -7.35 -2.95 7.01
CA TRP A 66 -8.70 -2.45 7.20
C TRP A 66 -8.71 -1.46 8.36
N VAL A 67 -9.28 -0.29 8.12
CA VAL A 67 -9.38 0.76 9.13
C VAL A 67 -10.85 1.07 9.35
N GLU A 68 -11.29 0.92 10.60
CA GLU A 68 -12.60 1.34 11.07
C GLU A 68 -12.40 2.53 11.99
N ALA A 69 -13.20 3.57 11.83
CA ALA A 69 -13.20 4.71 12.72
C ALA A 69 -14.62 5.00 13.17
N GLN A 70 -14.78 5.07 14.48
CA GLN A 70 -16.02 5.38 15.18
C GLN A 70 -15.88 6.75 15.81
N VAL A 71 -16.82 7.64 15.50
CA VAL A 71 -16.85 9.01 16.01
C VAL A 71 -18.00 9.13 17.00
N GLU A 72 -17.68 9.47 18.24
CA GLU A 72 -18.64 9.69 19.32
C GLU A 72 -18.63 11.17 19.73
N ARG A 73 -19.80 11.81 19.65
CA ARG A 73 -19.99 13.19 20.09
C ARG A 73 -20.66 13.19 21.45
N HIS A 74 -19.92 13.50 22.50
CA HIS A 74 -20.47 13.60 23.85
C HIS A 74 -21.17 14.94 24.10
N SER A 75 -20.68 16.03 23.49
CA SER A 75 -21.26 17.37 23.61
C SER A 75 -20.83 18.25 22.43
N ARG A 76 -21.30 19.50 22.38
CA ARG A 76 -20.83 20.50 21.41
C ARG A 76 -19.33 20.79 21.51
N SER A 77 -18.72 20.51 22.67
CA SER A 77 -17.33 20.86 22.96
C SER A 77 -16.41 19.66 23.09
N ARG A 78 -16.93 18.42 23.00
CA ARG A 78 -16.12 17.19 23.16
C ARG A 78 -16.53 16.12 22.14
N MET A 79 -15.56 15.70 21.35
CA MET A 79 -15.68 14.57 20.43
C MET A 79 -14.56 13.57 20.70
N GLU A 80 -14.89 12.30 20.55
CA GLU A 80 -13.97 11.19 20.67
C GLU A 80 -13.95 10.41 19.36
N ILE A 81 -12.76 10.13 18.85
CA ILE A 81 -12.57 9.27 17.69
C ILE A 81 -11.80 8.03 18.13
N MET A 82 -12.41 6.87 17.92
CA MET A 82 -11.79 5.57 18.13
C MET A 82 -11.52 4.92 16.77
N VAL A 83 -10.26 4.60 16.51
CA VAL A 83 -9.79 4.00 15.26
C VAL A 83 -9.27 2.61 15.55
N LYS A 84 -9.75 1.62 14.79
CA LYS A 84 -9.26 0.25 14.81
C LYS A 84 -8.64 -0.06 13.45
N ALA A 85 -7.34 -0.34 13.44
CA ALA A 85 -6.64 -0.79 12.25
C ALA A 85 -6.34 -2.28 12.40
N ARG A 86 -6.71 -3.07 11.38
CA ARG A 86 -6.56 -4.53 11.34
C ARG A 86 -5.82 -4.97 10.09
N SER A 87 -4.72 -5.72 10.26
CA SER A 87 -3.98 -6.30 9.16
C SER A 87 -4.63 -7.61 8.69
N GLN A 88 -4.96 -7.70 7.41
CA GLN A 88 -5.69 -8.82 6.80
C GLN A 88 -4.83 -9.59 5.79
N PHE A 89 -3.59 -9.86 6.16
CA PHE A 89 -2.65 -10.68 5.41
C PHE A 89 -2.00 -11.72 6.33
N LYS A 90 -1.24 -12.65 5.74
CA LYS A 90 -0.62 -13.77 6.46
C LYS A 90 0.26 -13.29 7.60
N GLU A 91 0.21 -13.97 8.74
CA GLU A 91 0.97 -13.62 9.97
C GLU A 91 2.49 -13.60 9.77
N ARG A 92 3.00 -14.43 8.85
CA ARG A 92 4.42 -14.46 8.46
C ARG A 92 4.90 -13.19 7.72
N SER A 93 3.97 -12.35 7.28
CA SER A 93 4.27 -11.10 6.58
C SER A 93 4.02 -9.93 7.52
N THR A 94 4.79 -8.86 7.33
CA THR A 94 4.73 -7.66 8.17
C THR A 94 4.71 -6.45 7.26
N ALA A 95 3.74 -5.56 7.46
CA ALA A 95 3.74 -4.27 6.79
C ALA A 95 4.68 -3.30 7.52
N THR A 96 5.44 -2.54 6.75
CA THR A 96 6.38 -1.52 7.22
C THR A 96 5.94 -0.14 6.75
N ASN A 97 6.40 0.89 7.45
CA ASN A 97 6.11 2.30 7.14
C ASN A 97 4.60 2.54 6.98
N VAL A 98 3.80 1.98 7.89
CA VAL A 98 2.35 2.17 7.85
C VAL A 98 2.04 3.56 8.36
N GLU A 99 1.32 4.34 7.56
CA GLU A 99 0.84 5.67 7.89
C GLU A 99 -0.66 5.74 7.60
N ILE A 100 -1.45 5.94 8.64
CA ILE A 100 -2.91 6.10 8.57
C ILE A 100 -3.19 7.58 8.82
N GLU A 101 -3.80 8.22 7.83
CA GLU A 101 -4.18 9.62 7.89
C GLU A 101 -5.69 9.71 8.05
N LEU A 102 -6.10 10.16 9.24
CA LEU A 102 -7.49 10.34 9.61
C LEU A 102 -7.86 11.80 9.48
N PRO A 103 -8.87 12.16 8.67
CA PRO A 103 -9.36 13.53 8.63
C PRO A 103 -10.06 13.84 9.94
N VAL A 104 -9.78 15.03 10.45
CA VAL A 104 -10.39 15.56 11.67
C VAL A 104 -11.06 16.90 11.35
N PRO A 105 -12.03 17.35 12.18
CA PRO A 105 -12.63 18.66 12.00
C PRO A 105 -11.59 19.79 12.10
N SER A 106 -11.74 20.83 11.28
CA SER A 106 -10.79 21.96 11.21
C SER A 106 -10.75 22.85 12.46
N ASP A 107 -11.78 22.75 13.30
CA ASP A 107 -11.89 23.42 14.61
C ASP A 107 -11.23 22.63 15.74
N ALA A 108 -10.67 21.46 15.46
CA ALA A 108 -9.93 20.64 16.41
C ALA A 108 -8.68 21.37 16.93
N THR A 109 -8.66 21.64 18.24
CA THR A 109 -7.47 22.21 18.90
C THR A 109 -6.83 21.17 19.82
N ASN A 110 -5.58 20.83 19.53
CA ASN A 110 -4.66 20.09 20.40
C ASN A 110 -5.24 18.77 20.99
N PRO A 111 -5.58 17.77 20.14
CA PRO A 111 -6.23 16.56 20.61
C PRO A 111 -5.35 15.74 21.56
N ASN A 112 -5.98 15.14 22.57
CA ASN A 112 -5.33 14.15 23.42
C ASN A 112 -5.38 12.80 22.73
N VAL A 113 -4.23 12.32 22.24
CA VAL A 113 -4.14 11.12 21.42
C VAL A 113 -3.42 10.01 22.18
N ARG A 114 -4.04 8.84 22.23
CA ARG A 114 -3.48 7.60 22.79
C ARG A 114 -3.48 6.54 21.71
N THR A 115 -2.37 5.82 21.55
CA THR A 115 -2.25 4.74 20.57
C THR A 115 -1.72 3.49 21.24
N SER A 116 -2.21 2.31 20.82
CA SER A 116 -1.69 1.04 21.33
C SER A 116 -0.32 0.68 20.74
N MET A 117 0.04 1.28 19.60
CA MET A 117 1.29 1.03 18.89
C MET A 117 1.66 2.21 18.02
N GLY A 118 2.96 2.47 17.88
CA GLY A 118 3.46 3.56 17.03
C GLY A 118 3.35 4.93 17.67
N SER A 119 3.28 5.96 16.85
CA SER A 119 3.08 7.35 17.29
C SER A 119 2.03 8.03 16.44
N ALA A 120 1.21 8.87 17.07
CA ALA A 120 0.26 9.71 16.36
C ALA A 120 0.54 11.18 16.63
N ALA A 121 0.41 11.98 15.58
CA ALA A 121 0.62 13.42 15.64
C ALA A 121 -0.51 14.11 14.87
N TYR A 122 -1.02 15.19 15.46
CA TYR A 122 -1.96 16.07 14.77
C TYR A 122 -1.20 16.94 13.76
N ALA A 123 -1.69 16.97 12.53
CA ALA A 123 -1.17 17.74 11.41
C ALA A 123 -2.23 18.78 10.99
N PRO A 124 -2.28 19.94 11.68
CA PRO A 124 -3.28 20.98 11.40
C PRO A 124 -3.21 21.52 9.97
N GLU A 125 -2.03 21.46 9.32
CA GLU A 125 -1.86 21.88 7.93
C GLU A 125 -2.64 21.05 6.92
N ASN A 126 -3.09 19.85 7.31
CA ASN A 126 -3.84 18.92 6.47
C ASN A 126 -5.22 18.58 7.06
N ASP A 127 -5.65 19.27 8.13
CA ASP A 127 -6.85 18.92 8.90
C ASP A 127 -6.91 17.42 9.23
N ALA A 128 -5.77 16.84 9.63
CA ALA A 128 -5.64 15.38 9.77
C ALA A 128 -4.82 14.95 10.98
N LEU A 129 -5.22 13.83 11.57
CA LEU A 129 -4.43 13.07 12.53
C LEU A 129 -3.63 11.99 11.79
N ARG A 130 -2.30 12.04 11.90
CA ARG A 130 -1.41 11.07 11.28
C ARG A 130 -0.91 10.05 12.28
N TRP A 131 -1.23 8.79 12.06
CA TRP A 131 -0.80 7.66 12.87
C TRP A 131 0.23 6.82 12.14
N LYS A 132 1.46 6.79 12.67
CA LYS A 132 2.62 6.10 12.10
C LYS A 132 2.95 4.85 12.90
N ILE A 133 2.97 3.70 12.21
CA ILE A 133 3.32 2.39 12.78
C ILE A 133 4.50 1.83 11.98
N LYS A 134 5.65 1.65 12.64
CA LYS A 134 6.87 1.14 11.99
C LYS A 134 6.71 -0.29 11.47
N SER A 135 6.05 -1.13 12.25
CA SER A 135 5.89 -2.56 11.98
C SER A 135 4.48 -3.01 12.35
N PHE A 136 3.76 -3.54 11.37
CA PHE A 136 2.41 -4.03 11.52
C PHE A 136 2.34 -5.49 11.02
N PRO A 137 2.52 -6.47 11.93
CA PRO A 137 2.43 -7.89 11.60
C PRO A 137 1.05 -8.28 11.07
N GLY A 138 0.97 -9.29 10.22
CA GLY A 138 -0.30 -9.83 9.72
C GLY A 138 -1.15 -10.44 10.82
N GLY A 139 -2.48 -10.34 10.73
CA GLY A 139 -3.41 -10.89 11.71
C GLY A 139 -3.48 -10.14 13.04
N LYS A 140 -2.85 -8.97 13.14
CA LYS A 140 -2.88 -8.11 14.34
C LYS A 140 -3.90 -6.98 14.19
N GLU A 141 -4.27 -6.43 15.34
CA GLU A 141 -5.12 -5.24 15.44
C GLU A 141 -4.46 -4.25 16.38
N TYR A 142 -4.52 -2.98 16.01
CA TYR A 142 -4.08 -1.87 16.82
C TYR A 142 -5.18 -0.81 16.90
N MET A 143 -5.16 -0.05 17.98
CA MET A 143 -6.17 0.96 18.25
C MET A 143 -5.53 2.33 18.50
N LEU A 144 -6.22 3.36 18.04
CA LEU A 144 -5.94 4.75 18.35
C LEU A 144 -7.22 5.38 18.92
N ARG A 145 -7.05 6.17 19.97
CA ARG A 145 -8.12 6.96 20.59
C ARG A 145 -7.67 8.42 20.60
N ALA A 146 -8.48 9.30 20.05
CA ALA A 146 -8.22 10.74 20.04
C ALA A 146 -9.42 11.48 20.64
N GLU A 147 -9.16 12.28 21.67
CA GLU A 147 -10.15 13.15 22.29
C GLU A 147 -9.91 14.59 21.84
N PHE A 148 -10.95 15.19 21.28
CA PHE A 148 -10.95 16.55 20.75
C PHE A 148 -11.82 17.44 21.62
N THR A 149 -11.31 18.64 21.88
CA THR A 149 -12.04 19.70 22.55
C THR A 149 -12.25 20.85 21.58
N PHE A 150 -13.48 21.35 21.50
CA PHE A 150 -13.86 22.44 20.61
C PHE A 150 -14.24 23.69 21.40
N PRO A 151 -13.84 24.89 20.94
CA PRO A 151 -14.33 26.14 21.50
C PRO A 151 -15.84 26.25 21.28
N SER A 152 -16.58 26.64 22.32
CA SER A 152 -18.06 26.68 22.35
C SER A 152 -18.69 27.77 21.46
N VAL A 153 -17.90 28.49 20.67
CA VAL A 153 -18.31 29.69 19.93
C VAL A 153 -17.99 29.53 18.45
N THR A 154 -18.80 28.76 17.72
CA THR A 154 -19.08 29.04 16.29
C THR A 154 -20.30 28.25 15.79
N ALA A 155 -21.32 29.05 15.47
CA ALA A 155 -22.37 28.94 14.46
C ALA A 155 -22.97 27.59 14.04
N GLU A 156 -24.28 27.52 14.27
CA GLU A 156 -25.33 27.10 13.33
C GLU A 156 -24.90 27.08 11.85
N GLU A 157 -24.53 25.89 11.37
CA GLU A 157 -24.83 25.32 10.05
C GLU A 157 -23.91 24.10 9.92
N ALA A 158 -24.43 22.93 10.29
CA ALA A 158 -23.73 21.67 10.04
C ALA A 158 -23.68 21.48 8.52
N ILE A 159 -22.65 22.05 7.88
CA ILE A 159 -22.21 21.66 6.55
C ILE A 159 -22.15 20.14 6.60
N PRO A 160 -22.80 19.41 5.68
CA PRO A 160 -22.71 17.97 5.67
C PRO A 160 -21.23 17.63 5.57
N GLU A 161 -20.65 17.17 6.68
CA GLU A 161 -19.27 16.73 6.76
C GLU A 161 -19.11 15.71 5.65
N ARG A 162 -18.58 16.14 4.50
CA ARG A 162 -18.03 15.22 3.52
C ARG A 162 -16.82 14.65 4.23
N LYS A 163 -17.06 13.61 5.04
CA LYS A 163 -16.05 12.87 5.77
C LYS A 163 -15.01 12.50 4.73
N ALA A 164 -13.89 13.22 4.73
CA ALA A 164 -12.80 12.91 3.83
C ALA A 164 -12.41 11.44 4.08
N PRO A 165 -11.98 10.71 3.06
CA PRO A 165 -11.61 9.32 3.25
C PRO A 165 -10.35 9.23 4.14
N VAL A 166 -10.28 8.16 4.93
CA VAL A 166 -9.06 7.75 5.61
C VAL A 166 -8.09 7.25 4.57
N ARG A 167 -6.90 7.86 4.49
CA ARG A 167 -5.82 7.44 3.59
C ARG A 167 -4.86 6.53 4.34
N VAL A 168 -4.44 5.44 3.71
CA VAL A 168 -3.44 4.53 4.29
C VAL A 168 -2.28 4.33 3.34
N LYS A 169 -1.06 4.52 3.85
CA LYS A 169 0.18 4.16 3.16
C LYS A 169 0.82 2.99 3.90
N PHE A 170 1.37 2.04 3.16
CA PHE A 170 2.10 0.92 3.72
C PHE A 170 2.94 0.23 2.65
N GLU A 171 3.94 -0.53 3.11
CA GLU A 171 4.74 -1.41 2.27
C GLU A 171 4.77 -2.81 2.90
N ILE A 172 4.59 -3.87 2.10
CA ILE A 172 4.71 -5.26 2.57
C ILE A 172 5.77 -5.96 1.72
N PRO A 173 6.97 -6.20 2.26
CA PRO A 173 8.01 -6.93 1.57
C PRO A 173 7.66 -8.42 1.48
N TYR A 174 8.14 -9.08 0.43
CA TYR A 174 7.99 -10.52 0.17
C TYR A 174 6.53 -11.01 0.10
N PHE A 175 5.58 -10.09 -0.12
CA PHE A 175 4.15 -10.38 -0.24
C PHE A 175 3.64 -9.92 -1.60
N THR A 176 2.85 -10.77 -2.26
CA THR A 176 2.20 -10.47 -3.53
C THR A 176 0.69 -10.62 -3.41
N VAL A 177 -0.04 -9.53 -3.62
CA VAL A 177 -1.52 -9.55 -3.66
C VAL A 177 -2.03 -10.34 -4.86
N SER A 178 -1.33 -10.24 -5.98
CA SER A 178 -1.69 -10.90 -7.24
C SER A 178 -1.43 -12.41 -7.24
N GLY A 179 -0.65 -12.93 -6.29
CA GLY A 179 -0.15 -14.30 -6.34
C GLY A 179 0.92 -14.52 -7.43
N ILE A 180 1.36 -13.48 -8.13
CA ILE A 180 2.45 -13.61 -9.12
C ILE A 180 3.72 -14.11 -8.41
N GLN A 181 4.39 -15.06 -9.04
CA GLN A 181 5.68 -15.58 -8.59
C GLN A 181 6.55 -15.87 -9.80
N VAL A 182 7.79 -15.39 -9.75
CA VAL A 182 8.87 -15.74 -10.68
C VAL A 182 9.34 -17.14 -10.34
N ARG A 183 9.14 -18.10 -11.25
CA ARG A 183 9.57 -19.49 -11.07
C ARG A 183 11.05 -19.68 -11.38
N TYR A 184 11.51 -19.07 -12.47
CA TYR A 184 12.91 -19.07 -12.84
C TYR A 184 13.26 -17.77 -13.57
N LEU A 185 14.54 -17.40 -13.45
CA LEU A 185 15.18 -16.36 -14.23
C LEU A 185 16.39 -16.98 -14.90
N LYS A 186 16.40 -17.03 -16.23
CA LYS A 186 17.54 -17.56 -16.98
C LYS A 186 18.29 -16.41 -17.66
N ILE A 187 19.57 -16.28 -17.35
CA ILE A 187 20.46 -15.30 -17.96
C ILE A 187 21.34 -16.06 -18.96
N ILE A 188 21.42 -15.57 -20.20
CA ILE A 188 22.24 -16.17 -21.24
C ILE A 188 23.18 -15.09 -21.74
N GLU A 189 24.40 -15.08 -21.18
CA GLU A 189 25.45 -14.14 -21.54
C GLU A 189 26.52 -14.86 -22.34
N LYS A 190 26.78 -14.42 -23.57
CA LYS A 190 27.77 -15.07 -24.46
C LYS A 190 29.21 -14.81 -24.00
N SER A 191 29.41 -13.77 -23.22
CA SER A 191 30.72 -13.29 -22.73
C SER A 191 31.25 -14.07 -21.53
N GLY A 192 30.49 -15.05 -20.99
CA GLY A 192 30.91 -15.86 -19.84
C GLY A 192 30.85 -15.15 -18.49
N TYR A 193 30.26 -13.95 -18.41
CA TYR A 193 30.12 -13.21 -17.16
C TYR A 193 29.16 -13.91 -16.19
N GLN A 194 29.57 -14.08 -14.93
CA GLN A 194 28.69 -14.61 -13.89
C GLN A 194 27.81 -13.51 -13.31
N SER A 195 26.52 -13.55 -13.63
CA SER A 195 25.49 -12.70 -13.04
C SER A 195 24.88 -13.35 -11.79
N LEU A 196 24.68 -12.56 -10.73
CA LEU A 196 23.93 -12.98 -9.53
C LEU A 196 22.51 -12.40 -9.56
N PRO A 197 21.52 -13.13 -10.10
CA PRO A 197 20.16 -12.65 -10.15
C PRO A 197 19.50 -12.65 -8.77
N TRP A 198 18.72 -11.63 -8.49
CA TRP A 198 17.87 -11.56 -7.31
C TRP A 198 16.45 -11.14 -7.69
N VAL A 199 15.49 -11.58 -6.89
CA VAL A 199 14.08 -11.21 -7.05
C VAL A 199 13.56 -10.74 -5.70
N ARG A 200 12.93 -9.57 -5.67
CA ARG A 200 12.24 -9.04 -4.50
C ARG A 200 10.81 -8.71 -4.86
N TYR A 201 9.89 -9.11 -4.00
CA TYR A 201 8.50 -8.70 -4.07
C TYR A 201 8.24 -7.59 -3.06
N ILE A 202 7.54 -6.55 -3.49
CA ILE A 202 7.06 -5.50 -2.60
C ILE A 202 5.64 -5.14 -3.00
N THR A 203 4.74 -5.14 -2.04
CA THR A 203 3.39 -4.61 -2.19
C THR A 203 3.35 -3.24 -1.55
N MET A 204 3.05 -2.20 -2.33
CA MET A 204 2.88 -0.84 -1.82
C MET A 204 1.43 -0.42 -1.96
N ALA A 205 0.94 0.35 -0.98
CA ALA A 205 -0.34 1.04 -1.12
C ALA A 205 -0.30 2.01 -2.31
N GLY A 206 -1.32 1.94 -3.17
CA GLY A 206 -1.57 2.98 -4.17
C GLY A 206 -2.53 4.03 -3.60
N GLU A 207 -3.58 4.35 -4.34
CA GLU A 207 -4.75 5.05 -3.78
C GLU A 207 -5.51 4.08 -2.87
N TYR A 208 -5.27 4.21 -1.56
CA TYR A 208 -5.88 3.36 -0.55
C TYR A 208 -6.69 4.21 0.40
N GLU A 209 -7.97 4.33 0.07
CA GLU A 209 -8.93 5.22 0.72
C GLU A 209 -10.08 4.40 1.31
N LEU A 210 -10.32 4.56 2.61
CA LEU A 210 -11.50 4.02 3.28
C LEU A 210 -12.44 5.15 3.64
N ARG A 211 -13.71 5.03 3.26
CA ARG A 211 -14.73 5.98 3.71
C ARG A 211 -15.10 5.68 5.15
N LEU A 212 -15.11 6.73 5.96
CA LEU A 212 -15.67 6.67 7.31
C LEU A 212 -17.15 6.34 7.22
N MET A 213 -17.60 5.33 7.96
CA MET A 213 -19.02 5.03 8.11
C MET A 213 -19.69 6.02 9.06
#